data_AF-F6HX53-F1
#
_entry.id   AF-F6HX53-F1
#
_cell.length_a   1.000
_cell.length_b   1.000
_cell.length_c   1.000
_cell.angle_alpha   90.00
_cell.angle_beta   90.00
_cell.angle_gamma   90.00
#
_symmetry.space_group_name_H-M   'P 1'
#
loop_
_entity.id
_entity.type
_entity.pdbx_description
1 polymer ?
#
loop_
_entity_poly.entity_id
_entity_poly.type
_entity_poly.pdbx_seq_one_letter_code
_entity_poly.pdbx_strand_id
1 'polypeptide(L)'
;MLAELARREKAANIKPDPDIDVFMKKKSVVTDHIMKILGLDICADIMVGDEMIRGISGGQRKRVTTGEMLVGPSKALFMDEISTGLDSSTTYQIVNSLRQTIHILNGTAVISLLQPPLETYDLFDDIILLSDSQIVYQGPRENVLEFF
;
A
#
# COMPACT_ATOMS: atom_id res chain seq x y z
N MET A 1 -17.84 -5.27 11.47
CA MET A 1 -18.21 -4.93 10.07
C MET A 1 -18.89 -6.12 9.38
N LEU A 2 -18.22 -7.26 9.18
CA LEU A 2 -18.82 -8.47 8.58
C LEU A 2 -20.07 -8.99 9.30
N ALA A 3 -20.11 -8.93 10.63
CA ALA A 3 -21.29 -9.32 11.42
C ALA A 3 -22.50 -8.39 11.20
N GLU A 4 -22.27 -7.09 10.99
CA GLU A 4 -23.33 -6.12 10.71
C GLU A 4 -23.80 -6.23 9.26
N LEU A 5 -22.89 -6.56 8.33
CA LEU A 5 -23.20 -6.81 6.93
C LEU A 5 -24.09 -8.05 6.78
N ALA A 6 -23.73 -9.15 7.46
CA ALA A 6 -24.56 -10.36 7.54
C ALA A 6 -25.93 -10.09 8.19
N ARG A 7 -26.00 -9.18 9.17
CA ARG A 7 -27.27 -8.77 9.81
C ARG A 7 -28.18 -8.04 8.82
N ARG A 8 -27.63 -7.14 8.01
CA ARG A 8 -28.37 -6.38 6.97
C ARG A 8 -28.82 -7.27 5.82
N GLU A 9 -27.98 -8.19 5.36
CA GLU A 9 -28.34 -9.19 4.33
C GLU A 9 -29.54 -10.03 4.77
N LYS A 10 -29.53 -10.48 6.04
CA LYS A 10 -30.62 -11.24 6.64
C LYS A 10 -31.91 -10.40 6.78
N ALA A 11 -31.80 -9.12 7.13
CA ALA A 11 -32.95 -8.22 7.25
C ALA A 11 -33.57 -7.88 5.87
N ALA A 12 -32.75 -7.81 4.83
CA ALA A 12 -33.18 -7.53 3.45
C ALA A 12 -33.61 -8.79 2.68
N ASN A 13 -33.54 -9.98 3.31
CA ASN A 13 -33.81 -11.28 2.69
C ASN A 13 -32.98 -11.55 1.41
N ILE A 14 -31.76 -11.01 1.37
CA ILE A 14 -30.82 -11.19 0.27
C ILE A 14 -30.03 -12.47 0.55
N LYS A 15 -30.08 -13.43 -0.37
CA LYS A 15 -29.18 -14.59 -0.39
C LYS A 15 -28.11 -14.35 -1.46
N PRO A 16 -26.92 -13.87 -1.09
CA PRO A 16 -25.84 -13.75 -2.04
C PRO A 16 -25.38 -15.17 -2.45
N ASP A 17 -24.89 -15.28 -3.69
CA ASP A 17 -24.22 -16.49 -4.14
C ASP A 17 -23.04 -16.78 -3.20
N PRO A 18 -22.91 -18.03 -2.68
CA PRO A 18 -21.94 -18.33 -1.63
C PRO A 18 -20.48 -18.13 -2.07
N ASP A 19 -20.16 -18.34 -3.35
CA ASP A 19 -18.80 -18.14 -3.85
C ASP A 19 -18.50 -16.64 -4.01
N ILE A 20 -19.48 -15.87 -4.48
CA ILE A 20 -19.38 -14.41 -4.60
C ILE A 20 -19.31 -13.76 -3.21
N ASP A 21 -20.10 -14.24 -2.25
CA ASP A 21 -20.16 -13.73 -0.88
C ASP A 21 -18.83 -13.94 -0.14
N VAL A 22 -18.29 -15.16 -0.21
CA VAL A 22 -16.98 -15.47 0.39
C VAL A 22 -15.88 -14.61 -0.26
N PHE A 23 -15.91 -14.47 -1.58
CA PHE A 23 -14.94 -13.64 -2.30
C PHE A 23 -15.03 -12.16 -1.94
N MET A 24 -16.24 -11.60 -1.88
CA MET A 24 -16.49 -10.21 -1.50
C MET A 24 -16.09 -9.94 -0.05
N LYS A 25 -16.42 -10.84 0.87
CA LYS A 25 -16.01 -10.75 2.28
C LYS A 25 -14.49 -10.81 2.45
N LYS A 26 -13.80 -11.65 1.66
CA LYS A 26 -12.33 -11.71 1.66
C LYS A 26 -11.70 -10.42 1.12
N LYS A 27 -12.23 -9.88 0.01
CA LYS A 27 -11.77 -8.60 -0.55
C LYS A 27 -12.02 -7.42 0.39
N SER A 28 -13.15 -7.40 1.09
CA SER A 28 -13.46 -6.38 2.10
C SER A 28 -12.41 -6.34 3.21
N VAL A 29 -11.99 -7.50 3.74
CA VAL A 29 -10.97 -7.55 4.80
C VAL A 29 -9.62 -7.01 4.34
N VAL A 30 -9.19 -7.36 3.12
CA VAL A 30 -7.93 -6.85 2.55
C VAL A 30 -8.02 -5.34 2.33
N THR A 31 -9.13 -4.86 1.76
CA THR A 31 -9.36 -3.44 1.50
C THR A 31 -9.33 -2.62 2.79
N ASP A 32 -10.04 -3.09 3.82
CA ASP A 32 -10.08 -2.41 5.13
C ASP A 32 -8.70 -2.36 5.79
N HIS A 33 -7.90 -3.41 5.64
CA HIS A 33 -6.54 -3.45 6.16
C HIS A 33 -5.65 -2.42 5.46
N ILE A 34 -5.68 -2.39 4.13
CA ILE A 34 -4.93 -1.44 3.31
C ILE A 34 -5.38 0.01 3.61
N MET A 35 -6.68 0.28 3.75
CA MET A 35 -7.15 1.62 4.10
C MET A 35 -6.59 2.11 5.43
N LYS A 36 -6.54 1.25 6.46
CA LYS A 36 -5.98 1.62 7.76
C LYS A 36 -4.47 1.88 7.69
N ILE A 37 -3.74 1.01 7.00
CA ILE A 37 -2.30 1.14 6.77
C ILE A 37 -1.97 2.48 6.12
N LEU A 38 -2.77 2.88 5.13
CA LEU A 38 -2.55 4.11 4.37
C LEU A 38 -3.21 5.34 5.01
N GLY A 39 -3.78 5.22 6.22
CA GLY A 39 -4.48 6.30 6.90
C GLY A 39 -5.58 6.93 6.04
N LEU A 40 -6.30 6.10 5.29
CA LEU A 40 -7.43 6.48 4.42
C LEU A 40 -8.78 6.33 5.12
N ASP A 41 -8.80 5.74 6.31
CA ASP A 41 -9.99 5.60 7.16
C ASP A 41 -10.65 6.95 7.46
N ILE A 42 -9.85 8.00 7.70
CA ILE A 42 -10.34 9.36 7.93
C ILE A 42 -11.09 9.98 6.74
N CYS A 43 -10.93 9.41 5.53
CA CYS A 43 -11.54 9.92 4.31
C CYS A 43 -12.25 8.82 3.49
N ALA A 44 -12.59 7.69 4.10
CA ALA A 44 -13.18 6.54 3.41
C ALA A 44 -14.51 6.88 2.71
N ASP A 45 -15.33 7.73 3.33
CA ASP A 45 -16.64 8.14 2.80
C ASP A 45 -16.60 9.52 2.11
N ILE A 46 -15.41 10.07 1.85
CA ILE A 46 -15.23 11.36 1.19
C ILE A 46 -14.95 11.13 -0.30
N MET A 47 -15.63 11.87 -1.17
CA MET A 47 -15.37 11.83 -2.61
C MET A 47 -13.92 12.23 -2.90
N VAL A 48 -13.23 11.47 -3.75
CA VAL A 48 -11.83 11.76 -4.16
C VAL A 48 -11.72 13.16 -4.80
N GLY A 49 -12.72 13.53 -5.61
CA GLY A 49 -12.78 14.81 -6.31
C GLY A 49 -11.84 14.88 -7.51
N ASP A 50 -11.82 16.04 -8.16
CA ASP A 50 -10.98 16.35 -9.33
C ASP A 50 -10.51 17.82 -9.28
N GLU A 51 -10.11 18.40 -10.40
CA GLU A 51 -9.68 19.81 -10.47
C GLU A 51 -10.82 20.81 -10.25
N MET A 52 -12.06 20.42 -10.56
CA MET A 52 -13.25 21.27 -10.51
C MET A 52 -14.08 21.03 -9.25
N ILE A 53 -14.06 19.80 -8.73
CA ILE A 53 -14.81 19.34 -7.57
C ILE A 53 -13.82 19.03 -6.45
N ARG A 54 -13.90 19.82 -5.38
CA ARG A 54 -13.08 19.58 -4.19
C ARG A 54 -13.40 18.22 -3.57
N GLY A 55 -12.37 17.43 -3.32
CA GLY A 55 -12.44 16.16 -2.60
C GLY A 55 -11.34 16.03 -1.56
N ILE A 56 -10.69 14.86 -1.53
CA ILE A 56 -9.58 14.56 -0.62
C ILE A 56 -8.31 15.37 -0.96
N SER A 57 -7.39 15.47 -0.01
CA SER A 57 -6.12 16.16 -0.22
C SER A 57 -5.24 15.45 -1.27
N GLY A 58 -4.29 16.18 -1.87
CA GLY A 58 -3.36 15.59 -2.84
C GLY A 58 -2.57 14.41 -2.28
N GLY A 59 -2.15 14.47 -1.02
CA GLY A 59 -1.48 13.37 -0.33
C GLY A 59 -2.40 12.17 -0.10
N GLN A 60 -3.66 12.40 0.29
CA GLN A 60 -4.67 11.32 0.39
C GLN A 60 -4.90 10.66 -0.98
N ARG A 61 -4.98 11.43 -2.07
CA ARG A 61 -5.14 10.89 -3.44
C ARG A 61 -3.97 10.01 -3.87
N LYS A 62 -2.73 10.37 -3.54
CA LYS A 62 -1.56 9.50 -3.76
C LYS A 62 -1.69 8.19 -3.00
N ARG A 63 -2.07 8.25 -1.72
CA ARG A 63 -2.30 7.05 -0.91
C ARG A 63 -3.44 6.18 -1.46
N VAL A 64 -4.54 6.76 -1.95
CA VAL A 64 -5.61 6.00 -2.64
C VAL A 64 -5.06 5.26 -3.86
N THR A 65 -4.22 5.93 -4.67
CA THR A 65 -3.58 5.32 -5.85
C THR A 65 -2.71 4.12 -5.45
N THR A 66 -1.89 4.27 -4.40
CA THR A 66 -1.11 3.16 -3.83
C THR A 66 -2.02 2.03 -3.33
N GLY A 67 -3.12 2.37 -2.65
CA GLY A 67 -4.08 1.40 -2.14
C GLY A 67 -4.76 0.57 -3.24
N GLU A 68 -5.11 1.20 -4.36
CA GLU A 68 -5.68 0.53 -5.53
C GLU A 68 -4.75 -0.60 -6.02
N MET A 69 -3.44 -0.34 -6.10
CA MET A 69 -2.45 -1.32 -6.53
C MET A 69 -2.30 -2.50 -5.55
N LEU A 70 -2.59 -2.30 -4.27
CA LEU A 70 -2.41 -3.29 -3.19
C LEU A 70 -3.61 -4.21 -2.96
N VAL A 71 -4.82 -3.76 -3.30
CA VAL A 71 -6.04 -4.57 -3.13
C VAL A 71 -6.14 -5.69 -4.17
N GLY A 72 -5.39 -5.58 -5.27
CA GLY A 72 -5.32 -6.61 -6.32
C GLY A 72 -4.44 -7.81 -5.96
N PRO A 73 -4.60 -8.96 -6.66
CA PRO A 73 -3.78 -10.16 -6.47
C PRO A 73 -2.40 -10.02 -7.14
N SER A 74 -1.67 -8.95 -6.83
CA SER A 74 -0.37 -8.65 -7.42
C SER A 74 0.75 -9.37 -6.66
N LYS A 75 1.52 -10.19 -7.36
CA LYS A 75 2.73 -10.82 -6.79
C LYS A 75 3.98 -9.95 -6.91
N ALA A 76 3.97 -9.00 -7.83
CA ALA A 76 5.05 -8.05 -8.04
C ALA A 76 4.48 -6.63 -8.06
N LEU A 77 5.10 -5.73 -7.30
CA LEU A 77 4.72 -4.33 -7.20
C LEU A 77 5.92 -3.46 -7.60
N PHE A 78 5.67 -2.49 -8.47
CA PHE A 78 6.68 -1.53 -8.90
C PHE A 78 6.15 -0.14 -8.53
N MET A 79 6.91 0.55 -7.69
CA MET A 79 6.46 1.77 -7.05
C MET A 79 7.51 2.86 -7.24
N ASP A 80 7.13 3.92 -7.95
CA ASP A 80 8.01 5.05 -8.22
C ASP A 80 7.54 6.27 -7.44
N GLU A 81 8.47 6.96 -6.77
CA GLU A 81 8.24 8.24 -6.08
C GLU A 81 7.07 8.26 -5.08
N ILE A 82 6.81 7.15 -4.38
CA ILE A 82 5.66 7.06 -3.47
C ILE A 82 5.76 7.96 -2.23
N SER A 83 6.95 8.45 -1.90
CA SER A 83 7.19 9.39 -0.80
C SER A 83 6.96 10.85 -1.19
N THR A 84 6.86 11.18 -2.49
CA THR A 84 6.83 12.58 -2.93
C THR A 84 5.58 13.30 -2.39
N GLY A 85 5.78 14.36 -1.61
CA GLY A 85 4.69 15.13 -1.01
C GLY A 85 4.06 14.50 0.24
N LEU A 86 4.70 13.47 0.81
CA LEU A 86 4.38 12.91 2.11
C LEU A 86 5.44 13.33 3.14
N ASP A 87 5.03 13.41 4.41
CA ASP A 87 5.98 13.53 5.51
C ASP A 87 6.68 12.19 5.79
N SER A 88 7.79 12.24 6.52
CA SER A 88 8.62 11.07 6.83
C SER A 88 7.87 10.00 7.61
N SER A 89 6.96 10.38 8.53
CA SER A 89 6.23 9.42 9.36
C SER A 89 5.21 8.63 8.54
N THR A 90 4.48 9.33 7.66
CA THR A 90 3.56 8.69 6.72
C THR A 90 4.31 7.79 5.74
N THR A 91 5.45 8.23 5.23
CA THR A 91 6.29 7.43 4.32
C THR A 91 6.73 6.12 4.98
N TYR A 92 7.25 6.20 6.21
CA TYR A 92 7.65 5.02 6.98
C TYR A 92 6.50 4.03 7.18
N GLN A 93 5.32 4.53 7.57
CA GLN A 93 4.13 3.69 7.77
C GLN A 93 3.75 2.93 6.49
N ILE A 94 3.73 3.62 5.34
CA ILE A 94 3.43 3.00 4.05
C ILE A 94 4.45 1.91 3.72
N VAL A 95 5.75 2.22 3.76
CA VAL A 95 6.82 1.26 3.40
C VAL A 95 6.82 0.05 4.35
N ASN A 96 6.63 0.27 5.65
CA ASN A 96 6.61 -0.83 6.63
C ASN A 96 5.43 -1.77 6.38
N SER A 97 4.26 -1.23 6.06
CA SER A 97 3.09 -2.06 5.77
C SER A 97 3.17 -2.76 4.42
N LEU A 98 3.79 -2.15 3.42
CA LEU A 98 4.13 -2.81 2.16
C LEU A 98 5.03 -4.01 2.42
N ARG A 99 6.12 -3.82 3.17
CA ARG A 99 7.04 -4.88 3.57
C ARG A 99 6.29 -6.05 4.23
N GLN A 100 5.46 -5.76 5.24
CA GLN A 100 4.65 -6.79 5.91
C GLN A 100 3.73 -7.53 4.94
N THR A 101 3.03 -6.80 4.07
CA THR A 101 2.10 -7.37 3.09
C THR A 101 2.83 -8.30 2.10
N ILE A 102 3.97 -7.87 1.59
CA ILE A 102 4.80 -8.62 0.64
C ILE A 102 5.34 -9.90 1.28
N HIS A 103 5.82 -9.83 2.51
CA HIS A 103 6.32 -10.99 3.25
C HIS A 103 5.20 -12.00 3.55
N ILE A 104 4.00 -11.52 3.94
CA ILE A 104 2.83 -12.39 4.21
C ILE A 104 2.33 -13.07 2.93
N LEU A 105 2.23 -12.32 1.84
CA LEU A 105 1.71 -12.81 0.56
C LEU A 105 2.77 -13.48 -0.32
N ASN A 106 4.02 -13.51 0.16
CA ASN A 106 5.18 -14.03 -0.55
C ASN A 106 5.33 -13.41 -1.96
N GLY A 107 5.19 -12.08 -2.01
CA GLY A 107 5.35 -11.26 -3.21
C GLY A 107 6.73 -10.60 -3.31
N THR A 108 6.85 -9.64 -4.21
CA THR A 108 8.05 -8.80 -4.39
C THR A 108 7.62 -7.36 -4.62
N ALA A 109 8.32 -6.39 -4.04
CA ALA A 109 8.22 -5.00 -4.49
C ALA A 109 9.58 -4.40 -4.80
N VAL A 110 9.60 -3.57 -5.83
CA VAL A 110 10.69 -2.66 -6.15
C VAL A 110 10.17 -1.25 -5.95
N ILE A 111 10.79 -0.51 -5.04
CA ILE A 111 10.36 0.83 -4.65
C ILE A 111 11.53 1.79 -4.85
N SER A 112 11.30 2.88 -5.58
CA SER A 112 12.23 4.02 -5.61
C SER A 112 11.83 5.02 -4.53
N LEU A 113 12.82 5.52 -3.79
CA LEU A 113 12.63 6.60 -2.82
C LEU A 113 13.69 7.67 -3.04
N LEU A 114 13.25 8.93 -3.11
CA LEU A 114 14.17 10.06 -3.12
C LEU A 114 14.62 10.36 -1.69
N GLN A 115 15.88 10.07 -1.38
CA GLN A 115 16.54 10.39 -0.10
C GLN A 115 15.72 9.97 1.14
N PRO A 116 15.44 8.67 1.33
CA PRO A 116 14.67 8.21 2.48
C PRO A 116 15.42 8.48 3.81
N PRO A 117 14.70 8.80 4.89
CA PRO A 117 15.26 8.76 6.24
C PRO A 117 15.82 7.38 6.58
N LEU A 118 16.78 7.32 7.50
CA LEU A 118 17.46 6.07 7.88
C LEU A 118 16.47 4.99 8.34
N GLU A 119 15.45 5.39 9.11
CA GLU A 119 14.44 4.48 9.63
C GLU A 119 13.63 3.83 8.50
N THR A 120 13.42 4.55 7.40
CA THR A 120 12.72 4.01 6.21
C THR A 120 13.66 3.15 5.37
N TYR A 121 14.92 3.57 5.23
CA TYR A 121 15.96 2.78 4.56
C TYR A 121 16.13 1.39 5.21
N ASP A 122 16.08 1.32 6.54
CA ASP A 122 16.25 0.06 7.29
C ASP A 122 15.12 -0.95 7.09
N LEU A 123 14.01 -0.56 6.46
CA LEU A 123 12.92 -1.48 6.12
C LEU A 123 13.22 -2.34 4.88
N PHE A 124 14.21 -1.97 4.07
CA PHE A 124 14.52 -2.68 2.83
C PHE A 124 15.38 -3.92 3.09
N ASP A 125 15.01 -5.01 2.41
CA ASP A 125 15.76 -6.28 2.44
C ASP A 125 17.02 -6.16 1.53
N ASP A 126 16.83 -5.71 0.29
CA ASP A 126 17.88 -5.47 -0.70
C ASP A 126 17.90 -4.01 -1.18
N ILE A 127 19.07 -3.54 -1.63
CA ILE A 127 19.30 -2.21 -2.21
C ILE A 127 19.82 -2.35 -3.64
N ILE A 128 19.26 -1.53 -4.53
CA ILE A 128 19.80 -1.28 -5.87
C ILE A 128 20.26 0.17 -5.90
N LEU A 129 21.57 0.39 -6.08
CA LEU A 129 22.14 1.73 -6.23
C LEU A 129 22.49 1.96 -7.70
N LEU A 130 22.03 3.09 -8.23
CA LEU A 130 22.24 3.52 -9.61
C LEU A 130 23.14 4.76 -9.64
N SER A 131 24.10 4.79 -10.54
CA SER A 131 24.88 5.99 -10.92
C SER A 131 25.05 6.01 -12.42
N ASP A 132 24.78 7.15 -13.08
CA ASP A 132 24.92 7.31 -14.54
C ASP A 132 24.26 6.18 -15.36
N SER A 133 23.05 5.80 -14.96
CA SER A 133 22.27 4.69 -15.57
C SER A 133 22.93 3.29 -15.48
N GLN A 134 23.94 3.13 -14.61
CA GLN A 134 24.57 1.84 -14.31
C GLN A 134 24.23 1.41 -12.88
N ILE A 135 24.09 0.10 -12.67
CA ILE A 135 24.00 -0.49 -11.34
C ILE A 135 25.40 -0.50 -10.74
N VAL A 136 25.61 0.26 -9.68
CA VAL A 136 26.87 0.29 -8.93
C VAL A 136 26.85 -0.68 -7.76
N TYR A 137 25.66 -1.00 -7.24
CA TYR A 137 25.47 -2.01 -6.20
C TYR A 137 24.09 -2.66 -6.34
N GLN A 138 24.02 -3.97 -6.12
CA GLN A 138 22.78 -4.72 -5.99
C GLN A 138 22.98 -5.86 -5.01
N GLY A 139 22.22 -5.86 -3.90
CA GLY A 139 22.29 -6.92 -2.91
C GLY A 139 21.74 -6.54 -1.54
N PRO A 140 22.00 -7.37 -0.51
CA PRO A 140 21.47 -7.17 0.83
C PRO A 140 21.89 -5.83 1.44
N ARG A 141 20.92 -5.08 1.98
CA ARG A 141 21.14 -3.77 2.61
C ARG A 141 22.31 -3.76 3.60
N GLU A 142 22.47 -4.84 4.36
CA GLU A 142 23.50 -4.99 5.41
C GLU A 142 24.93 -4.97 4.86
N ASN A 143 25.13 -5.38 3.60
CA ASN A 143 26.44 -5.51 2.98
C ASN A 143 26.87 -4.24 2.23
N VAL A 144 26.00 -3.23 2.13
CA VAL A 144 26.26 -2.00 1.35
C VAL A 144 27.52 -1.30 1.83
N LEU A 145 27.71 -1.15 3.15
CA LEU A 145 28.85 -0.44 3.72
C LEU A 145 30.18 -1.20 3.59
N GLU A 146 30.17 -2.52 3.53
CA GLU A 146 31.39 -3.31 3.31
C GLU A 146 31.83 -3.27 1.84
N PHE A 147 30.88 -3.09 0.93
CA PHE A 147 31.16 -3.03 -0.51
C PHE A 147 31.87 -1.75 -0.95
N PHE A 148 31.62 -0.62 -0.27
CA PHE A 148 32.16 0.71 -0.60
C PHE A 148 33.31 1.12 0.33
#